data_AF-A0A6N8AUA7-F1
#
_entry.id   AF-A0A6N8AUA7-F1
#
_cell.length_a   1.000
_cell.length_b   1.000
_cell.length_c   1.000
_cell.angle_alpha   90.00
_cell.angle_beta   90.00
_cell.angle_gamma   90.00
#
_symmetry.space_group_name_H-M   'P 1'
#
loop_
_entity.id
_entity.type
_entity.pdbx_description
1 polymer ?
#
loop_
_entity_poly.entity_id
_entity_poly.type
_entity_poly.pdbx_seq_one_letter_code
_entity_poly.pdbx_strand_id
1 'polypeptide(L)'
;MHSAHAAGAAPEHFIRHYLDVDYRGRYAGVLRRHPAPSEAIAELCLFRFWLACRAYAHSGAAPAPVPPLYLPPHWAPPRQAAGVDISHALDAWYGHLLESRFNLYDRFFHLGRNRDDPLGLDAVALALSCQLFVQPCAAMRTCLRHEVHSLFSAVHAAFAPPSPAPQPPRGGA
;
A
#
# COMPACT_ATOMS: atom_id res chain seq x y z
N MET A 1 29.57 18.01 -1.17
CA MET A 1 28.13 18.30 -1.35
C MET A 1 27.49 17.31 -2.35
N HIS A 2 27.48 15.99 -2.08
CA HIS A 2 27.00 14.98 -3.06
C HIS A 2 25.97 13.96 -2.52
N SER A 3 25.45 14.13 -1.29
CA SER A 3 24.61 13.10 -0.65
C SER A 3 23.10 13.38 -0.67
N ALA A 4 22.65 14.57 -1.10
CA ALA A 4 21.22 14.90 -1.15
C ALA A 4 20.53 14.34 -2.40
N HIS A 5 21.25 14.15 -3.52
CA HIS A 5 20.65 13.76 -4.79
C HIS A 5 20.30 12.26 -4.85
N ALA A 6 21.09 11.41 -4.19
CA ALA A 6 20.85 9.96 -4.16
C ALA A 6 19.63 9.58 -3.30
N ALA A 7 19.38 10.32 -2.21
CA ALA A 7 18.23 10.10 -1.34
C ALA A 7 16.90 10.53 -1.99
N GLY A 8 16.92 11.47 -2.95
CA GLY A 8 15.74 11.85 -3.74
C GLY A 8 15.43 10.87 -4.89
N ALA A 9 16.46 10.29 -5.51
CA ALA A 9 16.30 9.40 -6.67
C ALA A 9 15.70 8.02 -6.33
N ALA A 10 15.98 7.48 -5.14
CA ALA A 10 15.46 6.16 -4.74
C ALA A 10 13.92 6.17 -4.51
N PRO A 11 13.34 7.16 -3.82
CA PRO A 11 11.90 7.37 -3.77
C PRO A 11 11.28 7.55 -5.15
N GLU A 12 11.82 8.40 -6.01
CA GLU A 12 11.27 8.65 -7.36
C GLU A 12 11.25 7.40 -8.23
N HIS A 13 12.33 6.61 -8.21
CA HIS A 13 12.40 5.35 -8.95
C HIS A 13 11.39 4.33 -8.41
N PHE A 14 11.28 4.20 -7.09
CA PHE A 14 10.29 3.32 -6.45
C PHE A 14 8.87 3.74 -6.83
N ILE A 15 8.57 5.04 -6.80
CA ILE A 15 7.26 5.59 -7.19
C ILE A 15 6.91 5.20 -8.63
N ARG A 16 7.85 5.36 -9.57
CA ARG A 16 7.61 5.00 -10.97
C ARG A 16 7.27 3.51 -11.13
N HIS A 17 8.09 2.63 -10.55
CA HIS A 17 7.82 1.17 -10.59
C HIS A 17 6.54 0.77 -9.87
N TYR A 18 6.18 1.49 -8.82
CA TYR A 18 4.97 1.25 -8.07
C TYR A 18 3.71 1.62 -8.86
N LEU A 19 3.77 2.67 -9.67
CA LEU A 19 2.68 3.10 -10.55
C LEU A 19 2.59 2.21 -11.81
N ASP A 20 3.71 1.72 -12.34
CA ASP A 20 3.79 0.89 -13.55
C ASP A 20 3.57 -0.62 -13.29
N VAL A 21 2.65 -0.96 -12.37
CA VAL A 21 2.36 -2.37 -12.03
C VAL A 21 1.55 -3.05 -13.12
N ASP A 22 2.05 -4.17 -13.65
CA ASP A 22 1.24 -5.10 -14.44
C ASP A 22 0.28 -5.87 -13.52
N TYR A 23 -0.90 -5.30 -13.29
CA TYR A 23 -1.95 -5.92 -12.47
C TYR A 23 -2.41 -7.26 -13.03
N ARG A 24 -2.46 -7.43 -14.35
CA ARG A 24 -2.94 -8.66 -14.98
C ARG A 24 -1.97 -9.80 -14.73
N GLY A 25 -0.67 -9.56 -14.91
CA GLY A 25 0.38 -10.53 -14.61
C GLY A 25 0.50 -10.80 -13.11
N ARG A 26 0.66 -9.75 -12.30
CA ARG A 26 0.91 -9.86 -10.85
C ARG A 26 -0.21 -10.55 -10.10
N TYR A 27 -1.47 -10.26 -10.46
CA TYR A 27 -2.65 -10.80 -9.77
C TYR A 27 -3.36 -11.90 -10.55
N ALA A 28 -2.73 -12.51 -11.56
CA ALA A 28 -3.36 -13.53 -12.41
C ALA A 28 -4.08 -14.64 -11.61
N GLY A 29 -3.50 -15.08 -10.49
CA GLY A 29 -4.11 -16.09 -9.61
C GLY A 29 -5.39 -15.62 -8.89
N VAL A 30 -5.46 -14.33 -8.54
CA VAL A 30 -6.64 -13.67 -7.96
C VAL A 30 -7.69 -13.48 -9.06
N LEU A 31 -7.28 -12.90 -10.19
CA LEU A 31 -8.16 -12.52 -11.29
C LEU A 31 -8.84 -13.72 -11.94
N ARG A 32 -8.14 -14.85 -12.10
CA ARG A 32 -8.75 -16.08 -12.64
C ARG A 32 -9.89 -16.65 -11.78
N ARG A 33 -9.95 -16.27 -10.50
CA ARG A 33 -10.95 -16.77 -9.55
C ARG A 33 -12.04 -15.75 -9.24
N HIS A 34 -11.89 -14.51 -9.70
CA HIS A 34 -12.84 -13.43 -9.44
C HIS A 34 -13.91 -13.39 -10.54
N PRO A 35 -15.20 -13.31 -10.19
CA PRO A 35 -16.28 -13.28 -11.19
C PRO A 35 -16.24 -12.03 -12.08
N ALA A 36 -15.72 -10.91 -11.56
CA ALA A 36 -15.54 -9.67 -12.28
C ALA A 36 -14.08 -9.17 -12.22
N PRO A 37 -13.18 -9.59 -13.13
CA PRO A 37 -11.76 -9.24 -13.05
C PRO A 37 -11.46 -7.73 -13.07
N SER A 38 -12.31 -6.92 -13.71
CA SER A 38 -12.19 -5.46 -13.73
C SER A 38 -12.39 -4.85 -12.34
N GLU A 39 -13.41 -5.29 -11.60
CA GLU A 39 -13.65 -4.88 -10.21
C GLU A 39 -12.46 -5.24 -9.33
N ALA A 40 -11.95 -6.47 -9.46
CA ALA A 40 -10.78 -6.90 -8.70
C ALA A 40 -9.55 -6.03 -8.97
N ILE A 41 -9.28 -5.68 -10.23
CA ILE A 41 -8.18 -4.77 -10.59
C ILE A 41 -8.37 -3.40 -9.93
N ALA A 42 -9.58 -2.86 -9.97
CA ALA A 42 -9.90 -1.56 -9.37
C ALA A 42 -9.72 -1.59 -7.84
N GLU A 43 -10.26 -2.59 -7.16
CA GLU A 43 -10.10 -2.77 -5.71
C GLU A 43 -8.63 -2.98 -5.31
N LEU A 44 -7.90 -3.83 -6.03
CA LEU A 44 -6.47 -4.02 -5.81
C LEU A 44 -5.68 -2.73 -6.01
N CYS A 45 -6.06 -1.90 -6.98
CA CYS A 45 -5.42 -0.62 -7.23
C CYS A 45 -5.64 0.37 -6.08
N LEU A 46 -6.90 0.54 -5.66
CA LEU A 46 -7.25 1.41 -4.54
C LEU A 46 -6.60 0.95 -3.23
N PHE A 47 -6.64 -0.36 -2.97
CA PHE A 47 -6.02 -0.96 -1.79
C PHE A 47 -4.52 -0.72 -1.76
N ARG A 48 -3.83 -0.99 -2.87
CA ARG A 48 -2.39 -0.76 -3.00
C ARG A 48 -2.09 0.69 -2.64
N PHE A 49 -2.77 1.63 -3.31
CA PHE A 49 -2.55 3.05 -3.08
C PHE A 49 -2.76 3.44 -1.61
N TRP A 50 -3.84 2.98 -0.97
CA TRP A 50 -4.06 3.16 0.46
C TRP A 50 -2.91 2.60 1.31
N LEU A 51 -2.44 1.38 1.00
CA LEU A 51 -1.37 0.71 1.73
C LEU A 51 -0.05 1.49 1.62
N ALA A 52 0.24 2.05 0.44
CA ALA A 52 1.42 2.88 0.24
C ALA A 52 1.37 4.17 1.05
N CYS A 53 0.22 4.85 1.10
CA CYS A 53 0.02 6.02 1.96
C CYS A 53 0.22 5.67 3.44
N ARG A 54 -0.27 4.51 3.87
CA ARG A 54 -0.05 4.01 5.24
C ARG A 54 1.41 3.70 5.51
N ALA A 55 2.10 3.00 4.61
CA ALA A 55 3.53 2.69 4.76
C ALA A 55 4.39 3.97 4.78
N TYR A 56 4.09 4.94 3.93
CA TYR A 56 4.72 6.26 3.93
C TYR A 56 4.55 6.97 5.28
N ALA A 57 3.33 7.01 5.82
CA ALA A 57 3.07 7.62 7.14
C ALA A 57 3.84 6.92 8.29
N HIS A 58 4.15 5.62 8.16
CA HIS A 58 4.95 4.88 9.16
C HIS A 58 6.46 4.93 8.90
N SER A 59 6.91 5.48 7.77
CA SER A 59 8.34 5.61 7.45
C SER A 59 9.05 6.69 8.27
N GLY A 60 8.30 7.58 8.91
CA GLY A 60 8.86 8.76 9.59
C GLY A 60 9.14 9.95 8.65
N ALA A 61 8.86 9.80 7.34
CA ALA A 61 8.97 10.89 6.35
C ALA A 61 7.89 11.98 6.51
N ALA A 62 6.80 11.70 7.24
CA ALA A 62 5.74 12.63 7.56
C ALA A 62 5.56 12.76 9.10
N PRO A 63 5.12 13.93 9.60
CA PRO A 63 4.70 14.07 11.00
C PRO A 63 3.59 13.07 11.32
N ALA A 64 3.44 12.75 12.61
CA ALA A 64 2.66 11.62 13.15
C ALA A 64 1.39 11.26 12.35
N PRO A 65 1.07 9.95 12.19
CA PRO A 65 -0.01 9.46 11.35
C PRO A 65 -1.38 9.80 11.95
N VAL A 66 -1.77 11.08 11.83
CA VAL A 66 -3.10 11.59 12.16
C VAL A 66 -3.89 11.63 10.85
N PRO A 67 -5.14 11.15 10.81
CA PRO A 67 -6.02 11.38 9.67
C PRO A 67 -6.08 12.88 9.32
N PRO A 68 -6.12 13.24 8.03
CA PRO A 68 -6.26 12.37 6.86
C PRO A 68 -4.95 11.69 6.44
N LEU A 69 -5.07 10.58 5.70
CA LEU A 69 -3.94 9.93 5.01
C LEU A 69 -3.28 10.94 4.07
N TYR A 70 -2.08 11.42 4.44
CA TYR A 70 -1.28 12.26 3.56
C TYR A 70 -0.68 11.39 2.46
N LEU A 71 -0.94 11.80 1.22
CA LEU A 71 -0.25 11.26 0.06
C LEU A 71 1.22 11.68 0.14
N PRO A 72 2.16 10.85 -0.32
CA PRO A 72 3.49 11.34 -0.65
C PRO A 72 3.37 12.57 -1.57
N PRO A 73 4.27 13.56 -1.46
CA PRO A 73 4.25 14.72 -2.36
C PRO A 73 4.17 14.27 -3.82
N HIS A 74 3.30 14.92 -4.60
CA HIS A 74 3.04 14.64 -6.02
C HIS A 74 2.34 13.30 -6.33
N TRP A 75 1.88 12.55 -5.33
CA TRP A 75 1.00 11.40 -5.56
C TRP A 75 -0.46 11.84 -5.71
N ALA A 76 -1.14 11.28 -6.70
CA ALA A 76 -2.57 11.44 -6.89
C ALA A 76 -3.25 10.07 -6.82
N PRO A 77 -4.48 9.97 -6.28
CA PRO A 77 -5.26 8.74 -6.32
C PRO A 77 -5.40 8.22 -7.76
N PRO A 78 -5.17 6.91 -8.01
CA PRO A 78 -5.22 6.35 -9.35
C PRO A 78 -6.66 6.32 -9.84
N ARG A 79 -6.92 6.89 -11.02
CA ARG A 79 -8.25 6.85 -11.66
C ARG A 79 -8.40 5.64 -12.59
N GLN A 80 -7.29 5.07 -13.02
CA GLN A 80 -7.26 3.93 -13.94
C GLN A 80 -6.19 2.92 -13.53
N ALA A 81 -6.42 1.66 -13.85
CA ALA A 81 -5.45 0.57 -13.66
C ALA A 81 -5.61 -0.49 -14.76
N ALA A 82 -4.52 -0.81 -15.47
CA ALA A 82 -4.53 -1.80 -16.57
C ALA A 82 -5.64 -1.55 -17.64
N GLY A 83 -5.98 -0.29 -17.92
CA GLY A 83 -7.06 0.10 -18.83
C GLY A 83 -8.47 -0.01 -18.25
N VAL A 84 -8.60 -0.26 -16.94
CA VAL A 84 -9.87 -0.23 -16.20
C VAL A 84 -10.06 1.17 -15.61
N ASP A 85 -11.21 1.81 -15.87
CA ASP A 85 -11.65 2.99 -15.13
C ASP A 85 -12.18 2.57 -13.75
N ILE A 86 -11.61 3.13 -12.69
CA ILE A 86 -11.86 2.66 -11.32
C ILE A 86 -13.27 3.05 -10.85
N SER A 87 -13.73 4.27 -11.13
CA SER A 87 -15.08 4.71 -10.77
C SER A 87 -16.15 3.89 -11.46
N HIS A 88 -15.97 3.64 -12.76
CA HIS A 88 -16.92 2.87 -13.56
C HIS A 88 -16.91 1.40 -13.15
N ALA A 89 -15.74 0.80 -12.92
CA ALA A 89 -15.64 -0.61 -12.54
C ALA A 89 -16.26 -0.90 -11.17
N LEU A 90 -16.21 0.05 -10.24
CA LEU A 90 -16.76 -0.12 -8.88
C LEU A 90 -18.13 0.54 -8.69
N ASP A 91 -18.76 0.96 -9.79
CA ASP A 91 -20.08 1.59 -9.85
C ASP A 91 -20.31 2.65 -8.76
N ALA A 92 -19.34 3.55 -8.61
CA ALA A 92 -19.34 4.52 -7.52
C ALA A 92 -18.70 5.85 -7.92
N TRP A 93 -19.22 6.94 -7.34
CA TRP A 93 -18.57 8.24 -7.47
C TRP A 93 -17.19 8.21 -6.83
N TYR A 94 -16.17 8.59 -7.60
CA TYR A 94 -14.77 8.38 -7.25
C TYR A 94 -14.38 8.97 -5.87
N GLY A 95 -14.88 10.16 -5.52
CA GLY A 95 -14.61 10.77 -4.22
C GLY A 95 -15.18 9.98 -3.04
N HIS A 96 -16.44 9.53 -3.14
CA HIS A 96 -17.09 8.72 -2.11
C HIS A 96 -16.49 7.31 -2.01
N LEU A 97 -16.07 6.77 -3.15
CA LEU A 97 -15.43 5.47 -3.21
C LEU A 97 -14.11 5.46 -2.44
N LEU A 98 -13.25 6.46 -2.64
CA LEU A 98 -12.00 6.60 -1.91
C LEU A 98 -12.24 6.72 -0.40
N GLU A 99 -13.14 7.60 0.01
CA GLU A 99 -13.48 7.79 1.42
C GLU A 99 -14.00 6.49 2.05
N SER A 100 -14.95 5.82 1.40
CA SER A 100 -15.55 4.57 1.88
C SER A 100 -14.51 3.46 2.04
N ARG A 101 -13.71 3.21 1.00
CA ARG A 101 -12.70 2.14 1.02
C ARG A 101 -11.57 2.43 1.98
N PHE A 102 -11.08 3.67 2.04
CA PHE A 102 -10.00 4.01 2.96
C PHE A 102 -10.46 3.96 4.41
N ASN A 103 -11.67 4.45 4.71
CA ASN A 103 -12.25 4.33 6.04
C ASN A 103 -12.41 2.87 6.47
N LEU A 104 -12.79 1.98 5.56
CA LEU A 104 -12.85 0.54 5.83
C LEU A 104 -11.46 -0.01 6.19
N TYR A 105 -10.46 0.20 5.33
CA TYR A 105 -9.12 -0.32 5.57
C TYR A 105 -8.48 0.30 6.83
N ASP A 106 -8.73 1.57 7.11
CA ASP A 106 -8.29 2.25 8.32
C ASP A 106 -8.87 1.64 9.59
N ARG A 107 -10.18 1.32 9.59
CA ARG A 107 -10.80 0.63 10.72
C ARG A 107 -10.14 -0.71 10.98
N PHE A 108 -9.92 -1.53 9.95
CA PHE A 108 -9.24 -2.81 10.10
C PHE A 108 -7.78 -2.65 10.53
N PHE A 109 -7.08 -1.65 10.01
CA PHE A 109 -5.70 -1.36 10.37
C PHE A 109 -5.55 -0.92 11.83
N HIS A 110 -6.52 -0.17 12.36
CA HIS A 110 -6.50 0.26 13.76
C HIS A 110 -7.02 -0.81 14.72
N LEU A 111 -8.16 -1.45 14.41
CA LEU A 111 -8.77 -2.48 15.25
C LEU A 111 -8.00 -3.80 15.24
N GLY A 112 -7.28 -4.09 14.16
CA GLY A 112 -6.52 -5.32 14.00
C GLY A 112 -5.25 -5.40 14.85
N ARG A 113 -4.80 -4.27 15.43
CA ARG A 113 -3.52 -4.19 16.14
C ARG A 113 -3.55 -5.03 17.39
N ASN A 114 -2.63 -5.97 17.47
CA ASN A 114 -2.45 -6.85 18.61
C ASN A 114 -0.97 -7.24 18.74
N ARG A 115 -0.66 -8.13 19.69
CA ARG A 115 0.72 -8.56 19.95
C ARG A 115 1.37 -9.27 18.74
N ASP A 116 0.59 -10.04 17.99
CA ASP A 116 1.06 -10.84 16.85
C ASP A 116 0.95 -10.07 15.51
N ASP A 117 0.11 -9.03 15.46
CA ASP A 117 -0.01 -8.09 14.34
C ASP A 117 0.08 -6.63 14.85
N PRO A 118 1.29 -6.13 15.16
CA PRO A 118 1.46 -4.81 15.77
C PRO A 118 1.05 -3.66 14.85
N LEU A 119 1.06 -3.88 13.53
CA LEU A 119 0.68 -2.88 12.54
C LEU A 119 -0.80 -2.97 12.15
N GLY A 120 -1.43 -4.14 12.24
CA GLY A 120 -2.80 -4.38 11.75
C GLY A 120 -2.84 -4.88 10.29
N LEU A 121 -1.72 -5.38 9.76
CA LEU A 121 -1.60 -5.79 8.35
C LEU A 121 -2.35 -7.09 8.05
N ASP A 122 -2.44 -8.02 9.00
CA ASP A 122 -3.18 -9.27 8.82
C ASP A 122 -4.69 -9.00 8.79
N ALA A 123 -5.17 -8.12 9.66
CA ALA A 123 -6.57 -7.69 9.66
C ALA A 123 -6.96 -6.99 8.35
N VAL A 124 -6.07 -6.18 7.81
CA VAL A 124 -6.29 -5.47 6.55
C VAL A 124 -6.20 -6.39 5.34
N ALA A 125 -5.27 -7.36 5.34
CA ALA A 125 -5.21 -8.39 4.30
C ALA A 125 -6.49 -9.24 4.29
N LEU A 126 -7.08 -9.50 5.46
CA LEU A 126 -8.39 -10.14 5.57
C LEU A 126 -9.50 -9.24 4.99
N ALA A 127 -9.51 -7.95 5.31
CA ALA A 127 -10.47 -7.01 4.75
C ALA A 127 -10.42 -6.97 3.23
N LEU A 128 -9.22 -6.87 2.64
CA LEU A 128 -9.01 -6.97 1.19
C LEU A 128 -9.55 -8.29 0.63
N SER A 129 -9.26 -9.40 1.29
CA SER A 129 -9.72 -10.72 0.85
C SER A 129 -11.25 -10.80 0.80
N CYS A 130 -11.93 -10.18 1.78
CA CYS A 130 -13.39 -10.11 1.82
C CYS A 130 -14.00 -9.08 0.85
N GLN A 131 -13.25 -8.03 0.48
CA GLN A 131 -13.66 -7.11 -0.60
C GLN A 131 -13.58 -7.79 -1.97
N LEU A 132 -12.55 -8.60 -2.19
CA LEU A 132 -12.35 -9.33 -3.45
C LEU A 132 -13.21 -10.60 -3.55
N PHE A 133 -13.60 -11.22 -2.45
CA PHE A 133 -14.32 -12.48 -2.50
C PHE A 133 -15.39 -12.54 -1.41
N VAL A 134 -16.59 -12.97 -1.79
CA VAL A 134 -17.66 -13.31 -0.84
C VAL A 134 -17.18 -14.36 0.17
N GLN A 135 -16.39 -15.35 -0.30
CA GLN A 135 -15.78 -16.36 0.57
C GLN A 135 -14.34 -16.66 0.12
N PRO A 136 -13.32 -15.95 0.66
CA PRO A 136 -11.93 -16.16 0.27
C PRO A 136 -11.42 -17.50 0.83
N CYS A 137 -10.92 -18.38 -0.05
CA CYS A 137 -10.31 -19.64 0.38
C CYS A 137 -8.98 -19.41 1.11
N ALA A 138 -8.55 -20.38 1.92
CA ALA A 138 -7.35 -20.27 2.75
C ALA A 138 -6.10 -19.90 1.95
N ALA A 139 -5.87 -20.56 0.81
CA ALA A 139 -4.73 -20.27 -0.06
C ALA A 139 -4.74 -18.83 -0.59
N MET A 140 -5.92 -18.28 -0.90
CA MET A 140 -6.06 -16.88 -1.36
C MET A 140 -5.73 -15.90 -0.24
N ARG A 141 -6.24 -16.15 0.97
CA ARG A 141 -5.94 -15.33 2.15
C ARG A 141 -4.44 -15.32 2.46
N THR A 142 -3.78 -16.47 2.41
CA THR A 142 -2.33 -16.57 2.62
C THR A 142 -1.55 -15.79 1.55
N CYS A 143 -1.95 -15.92 0.28
CA CYS A 143 -1.32 -15.20 -0.82
C CYS A 143 -1.46 -13.68 -0.67
N LEU A 144 -2.69 -13.20 -0.43
CA LEU A 144 -2.96 -11.78 -0.22
C LEU A 144 -2.24 -11.25 1.02
N ARG A 145 -2.21 -12.01 2.12
CA ARG A 145 -1.44 -11.63 3.32
C ARG A 145 0.04 -11.42 3.01
N HIS A 146 0.69 -12.38 2.35
CA HIS A 146 2.10 -12.22 1.98
C HIS A 146 2.33 -11.02 1.06
N GLU A 147 1.42 -10.80 0.12
CA GLU A 147 1.48 -9.64 -0.77
C GLU A 147 1.35 -8.31 -0.01
N VAL A 148 0.39 -8.18 0.92
CA VAL A 148 0.22 -6.98 1.74
C VAL A 148 1.49 -6.69 2.53
N HIS A 149 2.04 -7.68 3.22
CA HIS A 149 3.27 -7.52 4.00
C HIS A 149 4.46 -7.14 3.11
N SER A 150 4.65 -7.85 2.00
CA SER A 150 5.75 -7.56 1.07
C SER A 150 5.66 -6.15 0.50
N LEU A 151 4.46 -5.69 0.14
CA LEU A 151 4.26 -4.34 -0.37
C LEU A 151 4.48 -3.28 0.72
N PHE A 152 3.94 -3.49 1.92
CA PHE A 152 4.12 -2.56 3.02
C PHE A 152 5.61 -2.40 3.36
N SER A 153 6.34 -3.52 3.50
CA SER A 153 7.78 -3.50 3.78
C SER A 153 8.58 -2.83 2.67
N ALA A 154 8.25 -3.09 1.39
CA ALA A 154 8.95 -2.49 0.27
C ALA A 154 8.75 -0.97 0.21
N VAL A 155 7.50 -0.49 0.40
CA VAL A 155 7.20 0.95 0.46
C VAL A 155 7.87 1.58 1.69
N HIS A 156 7.72 0.97 2.87
CA HIS A 156 8.29 1.49 4.11
C HIS A 156 9.81 1.66 4.00
N ALA A 157 10.52 0.65 3.48
CA ALA A 157 11.96 0.71 3.27
C ALA A 157 12.40 1.76 2.24
N ALA A 158 11.60 1.98 1.18
CA ALA A 158 11.92 2.98 0.15
C ALA A 158 11.83 4.43 0.68
N PHE A 159 11.02 4.68 1.70
CA PHE A 159 10.80 6.01 2.27
C PHE A 159 11.41 6.19 3.67
N ALA A 160 11.90 5.13 4.31
CA ALA A 160 12.55 5.22 5.61
C ALA A 160 13.82 6.09 5.51
N PRO A 161 14.07 6.98 6.49
CA PRO A 161 15.28 7.79 6.50
C PRO A 161 16.51 6.87 6.56
N PRO A 162 17.62 7.22 5.89
CA PRO A 162 18.84 6.43 5.96
C PRO A 162 19.31 6.34 7.41
N SER A 163 19.61 5.13 7.88
CA SER A 163 20.21 4.95 9.21
C SER A 163 21.47 5.81 9.32
N PRO A 164 21.66 6.56 10.42
CA PRO A 164 22.88 7.30 10.62
C PRO A 164 24.05 6.32 10.60
N ALA A 165 25.07 6.62 9.78
CA ALA A 165 26.29 5.81 9.73
C ALA A 165 26.87 5.68 11.15
N PRO A 166 27.42 4.51 11.53
CA PRO A 166 28.05 4.34 12.82
C PRO A 166 29.14 5.40 12.98
N GLN A 167 29.00 6.26 14.00
CA GLN A 167 30.01 7.28 14.29
C GLN A 167 31.32 6.56 14.62
N PRO A 168 32.45 6.95 14.00
CA PRO A 168 33.74 6.41 14.39
C PRO A 168 33.97 6.71 15.88
N PRO A 169 34.57 5.78 16.64
CA PRO A 169 34.82 5.99 18.05
C PRO A 169 35.59 7.30 18.22
N ARG A 170 35.04 8.22 19.02
CA ARG A 170 35.77 9.42 19.45
C ARG A 170 36.98 8.93 20.25
N GLY A 171 38.13 8.88 19.60
CA GLY A 171 39.40 8.62 20.26
C GLY A 171 39.60 9.66 21.36
N GLY A 172 39.61 9.20 22.60
CA GLY A 172 40.05 9.99 23.74
C GLY A 172 41.53 10.27 23.58
N ALA A 173 41.88 11.55 23.65
CA ALA A 173 43.24 12.01 23.89
C ALA A 173 43.53 11.95 25.40
#